data_AF-A0AAP8BH08-F1
#
_entry.id   AF-A0AAP8BH08-F1
#
_cell.length_a   1.000
_cell.length_b   1.000
_cell.length_c   1.000
_cell.angle_alpha   90.00
_cell.angle_beta   90.00
_cell.angle_gamma   90.00
#
_symmetry.space_group_name_H-M   'P 1'
#
loop_
_entity.id
_entity.type
_entity.pdbx_description
1 polymer ?
#
loop_
_entity_poly.entity_id
_entity_poly.type
_entity_poly.pdbx_seq_one_letter_code
_entity_poly.pdbx_strand_id
1 'polypeptide(L)'
;MANRKVHNDGLTPKQRYFKKVYDEAPMIECVCGCGEMIKSKDKYGRDKKYINGHNGRKYTTPNQYKLEWNYRHREQRYAYRKKRAYEIRVNFINKLGGKCIKCGLEHDGMNTPAFDFHHVDPNSKNFNVNMNSINHYSLSKLEEEVNKCELICANCHRIHHWQEQFDFME
;
A
#
# COMPACT_ATOMS: atom_id res chain seq x y z
N MET A 1 24.18 57.42 24.24
CA MET A 1 24.01 56.14 23.51
C MET A 1 24.93 55.10 24.15
N ALA A 2 24.39 54.13 24.88
CA ALA A 2 25.21 53.18 25.64
C ALA A 2 25.80 52.11 24.71
N ASN A 3 27.14 52.14 24.56
CA ASN A 3 27.94 51.16 23.83
C ASN A 3 27.73 49.75 24.42
N ARG A 4 26.94 48.90 23.75
CA ARG A 4 26.91 47.46 24.07
C ARG A 4 28.19 46.84 23.57
N LYS A 5 29.05 46.42 24.50
CA LYS A 5 30.25 45.60 24.23
C LYS A 5 29.82 44.36 23.43
N VAL A 6 30.13 44.36 22.14
CA VAL A 6 29.98 43.17 21.28
C VAL A 6 31.19 42.30 21.60
N HIS A 7 30.94 41.10 22.12
CA HIS A 7 31.99 40.12 22.36
C HIS A 7 32.35 39.42 21.03
N ASN A 8 33.57 38.86 20.95
CA ASN A 8 34.14 38.26 19.73
C ASN A 8 33.31 37.11 19.11
N ASP A 9 32.30 36.60 19.83
CA ASP A 9 31.39 35.55 19.37
C ASP A 9 30.15 36.08 18.62
N GLY A 10 29.99 37.41 18.52
CA GLY A 10 28.86 38.04 17.83
C GLY A 10 27.50 37.87 18.53
N LEU A 11 27.48 37.35 19.76
CA LEU A 11 26.24 37.06 20.50
C LEU A 11 25.90 38.18 21.49
N THR A 12 24.63 38.55 21.54
CA THR A 12 24.12 39.45 22.59
C THR A 12 24.19 38.77 23.97
N PRO A 13 24.22 39.55 25.08
CA PRO A 13 24.15 38.99 26.44
C PRO A 13 22.98 38.03 26.66
N LYS A 14 21.81 38.35 26.09
CA LYS A 14 20.61 37.49 26.14
C LYS A 14 20.81 36.17 25.38
N GLN A 15 21.43 36.21 24.20
CA GLN A 15 21.74 35.00 23.44
C GLN A 15 22.76 34.11 24.17
N ARG A 16 23.79 34.68 24.80
CA ARG A 16 24.75 33.91 25.60
C ARG A 16 24.12 33.27 26.82
N TYR A 17 23.22 33.99 27.49
CA TYR A 17 22.44 33.43 28.60
C TYR A 17 21.66 32.19 28.14
N PHE A 18 20.87 32.28 27.06
CA PHE A 18 20.10 31.13 26.59
C PHE A 18 20.96 30.01 25.99
N LYS A 19 22.09 30.34 25.37
CA LYS A 19 23.07 29.34 24.93
C LYS A 19 23.59 28.54 26.12
N LYS A 20 24.01 29.23 27.20
CA LYS A 20 24.44 28.58 28.44
C LYS A 20 23.35 27.69 29.02
N VAL A 21 22.11 28.18 29.12
CA VAL A 21 20.95 27.41 29.60
C VAL A 21 20.70 26.16 28.76
N TYR A 22 20.82 26.23 27.43
CA TYR A 22 20.64 25.10 26.54
C TYR A 22 21.79 24.07 26.65
N ASP A 23 23.03 24.56 26.71
CA ASP A 23 24.23 23.73 26.79
C ASP A 23 24.24 22.94 28.11
N GLU A 24 23.86 23.58 29.23
CA GLU A 24 23.78 22.99 30.57
C GLU A 24 22.52 22.16 30.81
N ALA A 25 21.50 22.23 29.95
CA ALA A 25 20.27 21.47 30.15
C ALA A 25 20.53 19.95 30.10
N PRO A 26 19.97 19.15 31.02
CA PRO A 26 20.13 17.69 31.00
C PRO A 26 19.49 17.08 29.75
N MET A 27 20.04 15.94 29.33
CA MET A 27 19.39 15.08 28.35
C MET A 27 18.29 14.28 29.07
N ILE A 28 17.09 14.29 28.52
CA ILE A 28 15.94 13.50 28.96
C ILE A 28 15.47 12.62 27.81
N GLU A 29 14.90 11.47 28.11
CA GLU A 29 14.23 10.68 27.09
C GLU A 29 12.95 11.39 26.63
N CYS A 30 12.67 11.35 25.33
CA CYS A 30 11.45 11.89 24.76
C CYS A 30 10.22 11.18 25.38
N VAL A 31 9.36 11.95 26.04
CA VAL A 31 8.23 11.43 26.85
C VAL A 31 7.21 10.61 26.03
N CYS A 32 7.25 10.68 24.70
CA CYS A 32 6.41 9.82 23.86
C CYS A 32 6.83 8.33 23.84
N GLY A 33 7.92 7.94 24.53
CA GLY A 33 8.39 6.56 24.61
C GLY A 33 9.09 6.04 23.35
N CYS A 34 9.69 6.94 22.56
CA CYS A 34 10.43 6.54 21.36
C CYS A 34 11.91 6.19 21.60
N GLY A 35 12.39 6.25 22.85
CA GLY A 35 13.80 5.96 23.19
C GLY A 35 14.81 7.04 22.83
N GLU A 36 14.38 8.15 22.21
CA GLU A 36 15.29 9.18 21.71
C GLU A 36 15.57 10.25 22.78
N MET A 37 16.85 10.61 22.96
CA MET A 37 17.29 11.54 24.00
C MET A 37 17.31 13.00 23.49
N ILE A 38 16.69 13.92 24.23
CA ILE A 38 16.63 15.34 23.91
C ILE A 38 17.09 16.23 25.07
N LYS A 39 17.58 17.44 24.77
CA LYS A 39 17.75 18.46 25.80
C LYS A 39 16.41 18.82 26.44
N SER A 40 16.37 18.90 27.77
CA SER A 40 15.18 19.26 28.55
C SER A 40 14.73 20.71 28.35
N LYS A 41 15.58 21.55 27.74
CA LYS A 41 15.28 22.94 27.35
C LYS A 41 15.59 23.18 25.88
N ASP A 42 14.85 24.08 25.26
CA ASP A 42 15.13 24.56 23.90
C ASP A 42 16.13 25.72 23.88
N LYS A 43 16.51 26.19 22.68
CA LYS A 43 17.46 27.29 22.47
C LYS A 43 17.00 28.65 23.02
N TYR A 44 15.76 28.75 23.49
CA TYR A 44 15.18 29.94 24.14
C TYR A 44 14.92 29.69 25.64
N GLY A 45 15.43 28.60 26.21
CA GLY A 45 15.31 28.27 27.63
C GLY A 45 13.96 27.70 28.07
N ARG A 46 13.06 27.40 27.13
CA ARG A 46 11.73 26.82 27.43
C ARG A 46 11.84 25.32 27.62
N ASP A 47 11.03 24.77 28.52
CA ASP A 47 11.02 23.33 28.77
C ASP A 47 10.57 22.55 27.53
N LYS A 48 11.30 21.48 27.23
CA LYS A 48 11.07 20.61 26.09
C LYS A 48 10.91 19.17 26.60
N LYS A 49 9.73 18.60 26.35
CA LYS A 49 9.37 17.22 26.76
C LYS A 49 9.38 16.21 25.61
N TYR A 50 9.32 16.73 24.38
CA TYR A 50 9.15 15.93 23.18
C TYR A 50 10.08 16.46 22.08
N ILE A 51 10.46 15.59 21.15
CA ILE A 51 11.05 16.00 19.87
C ILE A 51 10.02 16.79 19.09
N ASN A 52 10.45 17.74 18.24
CA ASN A 52 9.54 18.47 17.36
C ASN A 52 8.68 17.49 16.55
N GLY A 53 7.36 17.61 16.64
CA GLY A 53 6.40 16.70 16.01
C GLY A 53 5.96 15.51 16.87
N HIS A 54 6.55 15.30 18.05
CA HIS A 54 6.14 14.26 19.00
C HIS A 54 5.21 14.79 20.11
N ASN A 55 4.95 16.10 20.16
CA ASN A 55 4.16 16.79 21.19
C ASN A 55 2.65 16.50 21.13
N GLY A 56 2.24 15.33 20.67
CA GLY A 56 0.84 14.97 20.42
C GLY A 56 0.65 13.66 19.64
N ARG A 57 1.37 12.59 20.01
CA ARG A 57 1.09 11.29 19.39
C ARG A 57 -0.28 10.78 19.86
N LYS A 58 -1.28 10.88 18.98
CA LYS A 58 -2.61 10.28 19.16
C LYS A 58 -2.56 8.73 19.23
N TYR A 59 -1.47 8.11 18.77
CA TYR A 59 -1.37 6.66 18.62
C TYR A 59 -0.03 6.11 19.14
N THR A 60 -0.10 4.90 19.70
CA THR A 60 0.97 4.14 20.37
C THR A 60 2.00 3.59 19.38
N THR A 61 1.59 3.26 18.14
CA THR A 61 2.50 2.83 17.08
C THR A 61 2.32 3.66 15.80
N PRO A 62 3.36 3.78 14.93
CA PRO A 62 3.23 4.50 13.66
C PRO A 62 2.10 3.99 12.75
N ASN A 63 1.76 2.69 12.84
CA ASN A 63 0.74 2.05 12.02
C ASN A 63 -0.64 1.96 12.66
N GLN A 64 -0.79 2.28 13.95
CA GLN A 64 -2.05 2.12 14.65
C GLN A 64 -3.18 2.94 14.01
N TYR A 65 -2.90 4.18 13.58
CA TYR A 65 -3.87 4.96 12.80
C TYR A 65 -4.37 4.19 11.56
N LYS A 66 -3.43 3.60 10.80
CA LYS A 66 -3.74 2.86 9.56
C LYS A 66 -4.53 1.60 9.86
N LEU A 67 -4.23 0.89 10.95
CA LEU A 67 -4.98 -0.30 11.39
C LEU A 67 -6.43 0.06 11.77
N GLU A 68 -6.61 1.07 12.61
CA GLU A 68 -7.93 1.56 13.02
C GLU A 68 -8.73 2.11 11.83
N TRP A 69 -8.06 2.81 10.90
CA TRP A 69 -8.69 3.27 9.67
C TRP A 69 -9.12 2.08 8.79
N ASN A 70 -8.24 1.09 8.59
CA ASN A 70 -8.54 -0.11 7.82
C ASN A 70 -9.72 -0.90 8.38
N TYR A 71 -9.84 -0.97 9.71
CA TYR A 71 -10.94 -1.63 10.41
C TYR A 71 -12.26 -0.88 10.20
N ARG A 72 -12.29 0.43 10.49
CA ARG A 72 -13.50 1.27 10.35
C ARG A 72 -14.01 1.36 8.91
N HIS A 73 -13.12 1.29 7.92
CA HIS A 73 -13.44 1.41 6.50
C HIS A 73 -13.43 0.06 5.78
N ARG A 74 -13.51 -1.07 6.51
CA ARG A 74 -13.42 -2.42 5.94
C ARG A 74 -14.44 -2.65 4.81
N GLU A 75 -15.69 -2.29 5.03
CA GLU A 75 -16.77 -2.50 4.06
C GLU A 75 -16.59 -1.67 2.80
N GLN A 76 -16.28 -0.37 2.96
CA GLN A 76 -16.02 0.54 1.84
C GLN A 76 -14.82 0.09 1.01
N ARG A 77 -13.74 -0.35 1.68
CA ARG A 77 -12.57 -0.91 1.00
C ARG A 77 -12.88 -2.22 0.28
N TYR A 78 -13.70 -3.08 0.88
CA TYR A 78 -14.13 -4.33 0.25
C TYR A 78 -14.97 -4.05 -0.99
N ALA A 79 -15.96 -3.15 -0.90
CA ALA A 79 -16.78 -2.72 -2.02
C ALA A 79 -15.93 -2.12 -3.15
N TYR A 80 -14.98 -1.23 -2.83
CA TYR A 80 -14.04 -0.66 -3.80
C TYR A 80 -13.20 -1.74 -4.48
N ARG A 81 -12.61 -2.66 -3.71
CA ARG A 81 -11.79 -3.76 -4.24
C ARG A 81 -12.59 -4.68 -5.16
N LYS A 82 -13.82 -5.00 -4.78
CA LYS A 82 -14.74 -5.83 -5.57
C LYS A 82 -15.10 -5.15 -6.89
N LYS A 83 -15.48 -3.86 -6.83
CA LYS A 83 -15.81 -3.06 -8.01
C LYS A 83 -14.62 -2.94 -8.96
N ARG A 84 -13.45 -2.53 -8.45
CA ARG A 84 -12.22 -2.41 -9.25
C ARG A 84 -11.85 -3.73 -9.94
N ALA A 85 -11.89 -4.84 -9.20
CA ALA A 85 -11.54 -6.14 -9.76
C ALA A 85 -12.55 -6.62 -10.82
N TYR A 86 -13.84 -6.31 -10.65
CA TYR A 86 -14.87 -6.56 -11.65
C TYR A 86 -14.61 -5.75 -12.93
N GLU A 87 -14.38 -4.44 -12.83
CA GLU A 87 -14.12 -3.57 -13.98
C GLU A 87 -12.88 -4.02 -14.77
N ILE A 88 -11.79 -4.33 -14.06
CA ILE A 88 -10.57 -4.85 -14.69
C ILE A 88 -10.82 -6.20 -15.37
N ARG A 89 -11.57 -7.11 -14.71
CA ARG A 89 -11.90 -8.42 -15.31
C ARG A 89 -12.70 -8.26 -16.59
N VAL A 90 -13.71 -7.41 -16.62
CA VAL A 90 -14.50 -7.11 -17.83
C VAL A 90 -13.61 -6.56 -18.94
N ASN A 91 -12.72 -5.62 -18.62
CA ASN A 91 -11.78 -5.08 -19.60
C ASN A 91 -10.89 -6.16 -20.21
N PHE A 92 -10.38 -7.10 -19.40
CA PHE A 92 -9.56 -8.20 -19.90
C PHE A 92 -10.35 -9.25 -20.68
N ILE A 93 -11.60 -9.53 -20.30
CA ILE A 93 -12.51 -10.38 -21.09
C ILE A 93 -12.68 -9.78 -22.49
N ASN A 94 -13.01 -8.49 -22.58
CA ASN A 94 -13.19 -7.79 -23.84
C ASN A 94 -11.89 -7.74 -24.66
N LYS A 95 -10.74 -7.52 -23.99
CA LYS A 95 -9.42 -7.54 -24.63
C LYS A 95 -9.10 -8.88 -25.29
N LEU A 96 -9.52 -10.00 -24.70
CA LEU A 96 -9.34 -11.34 -25.25
C LEU A 96 -10.47 -11.76 -26.22
N GLY A 97 -11.21 -10.79 -26.76
CA GLY A 97 -12.22 -11.00 -27.80
C GLY A 97 -13.64 -11.21 -27.27
N GLY A 98 -13.86 -11.17 -25.96
CA GLY A 98 -15.21 -11.16 -25.38
C GLY A 98 -16.01 -12.45 -25.61
N LYS A 99 -15.37 -13.57 -25.95
CA LYS A 99 -16.04 -14.86 -26.13
C LYS A 99 -15.14 -16.03 -25.79
N CYS A 100 -15.75 -17.14 -25.41
CA CYS A 100 -15.03 -18.39 -25.17
C CYS A 100 -14.45 -18.90 -26.49
N ILE A 101 -13.13 -19.12 -26.55
CA ILE A 101 -12.47 -19.60 -27.76
C ILE A 101 -12.83 -21.05 -28.13
N LYS A 102 -13.35 -21.84 -27.17
CA LYS A 102 -13.69 -23.25 -27.37
C LYS A 102 -15.13 -23.46 -27.83
N CYS A 103 -16.09 -22.81 -27.18
CA CYS A 103 -17.53 -23.01 -27.46
C CYS A 103 -18.24 -21.79 -28.05
N GLY A 104 -17.55 -20.65 -28.18
CA GLY A 104 -18.13 -19.44 -28.77
C GLY A 104 -19.10 -18.65 -27.88
N LEU A 105 -19.31 -19.04 -26.61
CA LEU A 105 -20.14 -18.28 -25.67
C LEU A 105 -19.66 -16.83 -25.59
N GLU A 106 -20.52 -15.88 -25.97
CA GLU A 106 -20.21 -14.44 -25.97
C GLU A 106 -20.47 -13.81 -24.60
N HIS A 107 -19.68 -12.81 -24.26
CA HIS A 107 -19.83 -12.02 -23.05
C HIS A 107 -20.91 -10.95 -23.24
N ASP A 108 -21.93 -10.95 -22.37
CA ASP A 108 -23.07 -10.03 -22.41
C ASP A 108 -23.11 -9.04 -21.23
N GLY A 109 -22.04 -9.03 -20.43
CA GLY A 109 -21.95 -8.26 -19.18
C GLY A 109 -22.57 -8.97 -17.96
N MET A 110 -23.67 -9.70 -18.13
CA MET A 110 -24.34 -10.44 -17.03
C MET A 110 -23.63 -11.76 -16.74
N ASN A 111 -23.04 -12.37 -17.76
CA ASN A 111 -22.32 -13.64 -17.69
C ASN A 111 -20.81 -13.51 -17.41
N THR A 112 -20.33 -12.34 -16.97
CA THR A 112 -18.92 -12.12 -16.55
C THR A 112 -18.33 -13.25 -15.67
N PRO A 113 -19.06 -13.82 -14.68
CA PRO A 113 -18.54 -14.90 -13.85
C PRO A 113 -18.32 -16.23 -14.59
N ALA A 114 -18.89 -16.40 -15.79
CA ALA A 114 -18.81 -17.63 -16.56
C ALA A 114 -17.48 -17.80 -17.29
N PHE A 115 -16.65 -16.76 -17.38
CA PHE A 115 -15.39 -16.78 -18.12
C PHE A 115 -14.19 -16.86 -17.19
N ASP A 116 -13.13 -17.55 -17.62
CA ASP A 116 -11.84 -17.67 -16.96
C ASP A 116 -10.69 -17.38 -17.93
N PHE A 117 -9.55 -16.98 -17.37
CA PHE A 117 -8.30 -16.77 -18.09
C PHE A 117 -7.45 -18.04 -17.99
N HIS A 118 -7.41 -18.81 -19.07
CA HIS A 118 -6.65 -20.05 -19.14
C HIS A 118 -5.28 -19.77 -19.76
N HIS A 119 -4.20 -20.16 -19.08
CA HIS A 119 -2.85 -19.92 -19.58
C HIS A 119 -2.53 -20.95 -20.68
N VAL A 120 -2.06 -20.48 -21.83
CA VAL A 120 -1.71 -21.35 -22.98
C VAL A 120 -0.55 -22.30 -22.63
N ASP A 121 0.45 -21.78 -21.92
CA ASP A 121 1.52 -22.59 -21.31
C ASP A 121 1.43 -22.44 -19.78
N PRO A 122 1.02 -23.49 -19.06
CA PRO A 122 0.95 -23.48 -17.60
C PRO A 122 2.28 -23.17 -16.90
N ASN A 123 3.43 -23.42 -17.54
CA ASN A 123 4.76 -23.17 -16.98
C ASN A 123 5.20 -21.71 -17.13
N SER A 124 4.57 -20.95 -18.02
CA SER A 124 4.88 -19.54 -18.27
C SER A 124 4.18 -18.57 -17.30
N LYS A 125 3.25 -19.09 -16.47
CA LYS A 125 2.44 -18.27 -15.56
C LYS A 125 3.23 -17.86 -14.31
N ASN A 126 3.10 -16.60 -13.94
CA ASN A 126 3.55 -16.07 -12.64
C ASN A 126 2.44 -16.17 -11.59
N PHE A 127 1.18 -15.98 -11.98
CA PHE A 127 0.04 -16.02 -11.07
C PHE A 127 -1.28 -16.22 -11.81
N ASN A 128 -2.29 -16.77 -11.13
CA ASN A 128 -3.63 -16.90 -11.71
C ASN A 128 -4.32 -15.53 -11.79
N VAL A 129 -4.94 -15.19 -12.93
CA VAL A 129 -5.76 -13.97 -13.09
C VAL A 129 -7.20 -14.25 -12.61
N ASN A 130 -7.52 -13.84 -11.39
CA ASN A 130 -8.84 -14.02 -10.79
C ASN A 130 -9.24 -12.81 -9.93
N MET A 131 -10.47 -12.83 -9.41
CA MET A 131 -11.03 -11.70 -8.64
C MET A 131 -10.17 -11.31 -7.43
N ASN A 132 -9.48 -12.28 -6.81
CA ASN A 132 -8.61 -12.03 -5.67
C ASN A 132 -7.27 -11.45 -6.10
N SER A 133 -6.61 -12.04 -7.11
CA SER A 133 -5.27 -11.63 -7.55
C SER A 133 -5.21 -10.24 -8.20
N ILE A 134 -6.28 -9.79 -8.86
CA ILE A 134 -6.35 -8.48 -9.53
C ILE A 134 -6.03 -7.30 -8.59
N ASN A 135 -6.33 -7.43 -7.30
CA ASN A 135 -6.05 -6.37 -6.32
C ASN A 135 -4.63 -6.43 -5.71
N HIS A 136 -3.83 -7.44 -6.07
CA HIS A 136 -2.47 -7.64 -5.56
C HIS A 136 -1.39 -7.18 -6.55
N TYR A 137 -1.73 -6.96 -7.81
CA TYR A 137 -0.78 -6.62 -8.87
C TYR A 137 -1.10 -5.27 -9.53
N SER A 138 -0.07 -4.63 -10.09
CA SER A 138 -0.22 -3.44 -10.94
C SER A 138 -0.92 -3.80 -12.25
N LEU A 139 -1.51 -2.80 -12.91
CA LEU A 139 -2.17 -3.03 -14.20
C LEU A 139 -1.20 -3.59 -15.26
N SER A 140 0.04 -3.09 -15.37
CA SER A 140 0.98 -3.64 -16.37
C SER A 140 1.34 -5.10 -16.09
N LYS A 141 1.55 -5.50 -14.83
CA LYS A 141 1.79 -6.90 -14.48
C LYS A 141 0.59 -7.79 -14.81
N LEU A 142 -0.62 -7.29 -14.58
CA LEU A 142 -1.84 -8.00 -14.96
C LEU A 142 -1.96 -8.13 -16.47
N GLU A 143 -1.63 -7.08 -17.24
CA GLU A 143 -1.66 -7.12 -18.70
C GLU A 143 -0.62 -8.09 -19.27
N GLU A 144 0.61 -8.08 -18.75
CA GLU A 144 1.66 -9.02 -19.11
C GLU A 144 1.20 -10.47 -18.90
N GLU A 145 0.53 -10.74 -17.78
CA GLU A 145 0.02 -12.09 -17.49
C GLU A 145 -1.18 -12.47 -18.35
N VAL A 146 -2.15 -11.57 -18.53
CA VAL A 146 -3.34 -11.79 -19.38
C VAL A 146 -2.98 -12.03 -20.85
N ASN A 147 -1.89 -11.43 -21.34
CA ASN A 147 -1.43 -11.68 -22.72
C ASN A 147 -0.94 -13.13 -22.94
N LYS A 148 -0.69 -13.90 -21.86
CA LYS A 148 -0.35 -15.33 -21.93
C LYS A 148 -1.59 -16.23 -21.84
N CYS A 149 -2.77 -15.63 -21.70
CA CYS A 149 -4.02 -16.34 -21.49
C CYS A 149 -4.92 -16.32 -22.71
N GLU A 150 -5.72 -17.36 -22.83
CA GLU A 150 -6.90 -17.45 -23.67
C GLU A 150 -8.16 -17.33 -22.80
N LEU A 151 -9.22 -16.79 -23.41
CA LEU A 151 -10.51 -16.65 -22.75
C LEU A 151 -11.36 -17.89 -23.00
N ILE A 152 -11.71 -18.60 -21.93
CA ILE A 152 -12.60 -19.77 -22.00
C ILE A 152 -13.70 -19.68 -20.96
N CYS A 153 -14.83 -20.35 -21.18
CA CYS A 153 -15.87 -20.45 -20.16
C CYS A 153 -15.52 -21.53 -19.12
N ALA A 154 -16.07 -21.41 -17.91
CA ALA A 154 -15.81 -22.29 -16.77
C ALA A 154 -16.10 -23.77 -17.08
N ASN A 155 -17.05 -24.06 -17.99
CA ASN A 155 -17.34 -25.42 -18.40
C ASN A 155 -16.24 -25.98 -19.32
N CYS A 156 -15.83 -25.23 -20.35
CA CYS A 156 -14.71 -25.61 -21.20
C CYS A 156 -13.40 -25.73 -20.41
N HIS A 157 -13.19 -24.86 -19.42
CA HIS A 157 -12.02 -24.91 -18.55
C HIS A 157 -11.96 -26.20 -17.74
N ARG A 158 -13.09 -26.61 -17.14
CA ARG A 158 -13.20 -27.87 -16.40
C ARG A 158 -12.99 -29.10 -17.30
N ILE A 159 -13.56 -29.09 -18.50
CA ILE A 159 -13.37 -30.17 -19.48
C ILE A 159 -11.90 -30.28 -19.88
N HIS A 160 -11.25 -29.14 -20.15
CA HIS A 160 -9.85 -29.12 -20.53
C HIS A 160 -8.94 -29.70 -19.44
N HIS A 161 -9.10 -29.28 -18.19
CA HIS A 161 -8.33 -29.86 -17.08
C HIS A 161 -8.62 -31.33 -16.83
N TRP A 162 -9.84 -31.80 -17.14
CA TRP A 162 -10.14 -33.22 -17.08
C TRP A 162 -9.38 -33.97 -18.18
N GLN A 163 -9.39 -33.48 -19.43
CA GLN A 163 -8.66 -34.09 -20.53
C GLN A 163 -7.15 -34.19 -20.24
N GLU A 164 -6.52 -33.12 -19.77
CA GLU A 164 -5.10 -33.11 -19.39
C GLU A 164 -4.73 -34.17 -18.33
N GLN A 165 -5.67 -34.59 -17.48
CA GLN A 165 -5.44 -35.57 -16.42
C GLN A 165 -5.62 -37.02 -16.87
N PHE A 166 -6.29 -37.25 -18.00
CA PHE A 166 -6.71 -38.58 -18.46
C PHE A 166 -6.24 -38.90 -19.89
N ASP A 167 -5.05 -38.40 -20.27
CA ASP A 167 -4.33 -38.62 -21.54
C ASP A 167 -3.97 -40.10 -21.86
N PHE A 168 -4.67 -41.09 -21.27
CA PHE A 168 -4.51 -42.53 -21.51
C PHE A 168 -5.77 -43.17 -22.13
N MET A 169 -6.76 -42.38 -22.57
CA MET A 169 -8.04 -42.87 -23.12
C MET A 169 -8.17 -42.70 -24.65
N GLU A 170 -7.04 -42.65 -25.38
CA GLU A 170 -7.02 -42.91 -26.83
C GLU A 170 -6.61 -44.36 -27.13
#